data_AF-A0A7V9V5I9-F1
#
_entry.id   AF-A0A7V9V5I9-F1
#
_cell.length_a   1.000
_cell.length_b   1.000
_cell.length_c   1.000
_cell.angle_alpha   90.00
_cell.angle_beta   90.00
_cell.angle_gamma   90.00
#
_symmetry.space_group_name_H-M   'P 1'
#
loop_
_entity.id
_entity.type
_entity.pdbx_description
1 polymer ?
#
loop_
_entity_poly.entity_id
_entity_poly.type
_entity_poly.pdbx_seq_one_letter_code
_entity_poly.pdbx_strand_id
1 'polypeptide(L)'
;MFSKFYLCLFLTCFSAAVLHAEPLAPNDVKALLGRIREKRAGAPQSQADFQEEKTIKLMNRPVTSSGHLWFEPPNKFRREVKGNSPSVTVSDGQQLWMYYPKLEAAERYQLG
;
A
#
# COMPACT_ATOMS: atom_id res chain seq x y z
N MET A 1 -50.99 -13.27 -22.06
CA MET A 1 -50.03 -12.15 -22.18
C MET A 1 -49.07 -12.05 -20.97
N PHE A 2 -48.75 -13.15 -20.28
CA PHE A 2 -47.95 -13.17 -19.03
C PHE A 2 -46.60 -13.91 -19.13
N SER A 3 -46.26 -14.49 -20.29
CA SER A 3 -45.07 -15.34 -20.46
C SER A 3 -43.76 -14.56 -20.69
N LYS A 4 -43.81 -13.32 -21.19
CA LYS A 4 -42.61 -12.54 -21.54
C LYS A 4 -41.97 -11.82 -20.34
N PHE A 5 -42.69 -11.63 -19.23
CA PHE A 5 -42.19 -10.88 -18.08
C PHE A 5 -41.24 -11.70 -17.19
N TYR A 6 -41.50 -13.00 -17.04
CA TYR A 6 -40.63 -13.91 -16.28
C TYR A 6 -39.31 -14.23 -17.00
N LEU A 7 -39.25 -14.09 -18.33
CA LEU A 7 -38.03 -14.33 -19.10
C LEU A 7 -36.99 -13.22 -18.88
N CYS A 8 -37.42 -11.98 -18.64
CA CYS A 8 -36.50 -10.87 -18.33
C CYS A 8 -35.96 -10.94 -16.89
N LEU A 9 -36.73 -11.48 -15.94
CA LEU A 9 -36.30 -11.59 -14.54
C LEU A 9 -35.26 -12.72 -14.33
N PHE A 10 -35.28 -13.76 -15.17
CA PHE A 10 -34.28 -14.85 -15.13
C PHE A 10 -32.94 -14.44 -15.76
N LEU A 11 -32.93 -13.50 -16.71
CA LEU A 11 -31.69 -13.06 -17.37
C LEU A 11 -30.86 -12.09 -16.52
N THR A 12 -31.48 -11.34 -15.60
CA THR A 12 -30.79 -10.38 -14.73
C THR A 12 -30.08 -11.03 -13.54
N CYS A 13 -30.47 -12.23 -13.12
CA CYS A 13 -29.83 -12.94 -12.00
C CYS A 13 -28.52 -13.67 -12.37
N PHE A 14 -28.23 -13.87 -13.67
CA PHE A 14 -27.01 -14.57 -14.10
C PHE A 14 -25.78 -13.65 -14.26
N SER A 15 -25.96 -12.33 -14.14
CA SER A 15 -24.87 -11.35 -14.31
C SER A 15 -24.12 -11.00 -13.03
N ALA A 16 -24.53 -11.54 -11.88
CA ALA A 16 -23.76 -11.48 -10.64
C ALA A 16 -22.79 -12.68 -10.53
N ALA A 17 -22.24 -13.13 -11.68
CA ALA A 17 -21.01 -13.91 -11.64
C ALA A 17 -19.99 -13.01 -10.95
N VAL A 18 -19.63 -13.39 -9.73
CA VAL A 18 -18.49 -12.83 -9.02
C VAL A 18 -17.32 -12.91 -10.01
N LEU A 19 -16.95 -11.76 -10.57
CA LEU A 19 -15.73 -11.62 -11.37
C LEU A 19 -14.58 -11.84 -10.40
N HIS A 20 -14.29 -13.10 -10.13
CA HIS A 20 -13.03 -13.48 -9.52
C HIS A 20 -11.96 -13.06 -10.52
N ALA A 21 -11.17 -12.07 -10.13
CA ALA A 21 -9.98 -11.72 -10.89
C ALA A 21 -9.12 -12.98 -11.00
N GLU A 22 -9.00 -13.51 -12.22
CA GLU A 22 -8.08 -14.63 -12.45
C GLU A 22 -6.65 -14.16 -12.12
N PRO A 23 -5.85 -15.04 -11.48
CA PRO A 23 -4.45 -14.73 -11.24
C PRO A 23 -3.74 -14.51 -12.59
N LEU A 24 -2.91 -13.48 -12.65
CA LEU A 24 -2.09 -13.20 -13.84
C LEU A 24 -1.23 -14.42 -14.18
N ALA A 25 -1.12 -14.74 -15.48
CA ALA A 25 -0.21 -15.78 -15.93
C ALA A 25 1.24 -15.42 -15.54
N PRO A 26 2.13 -16.40 -15.29
CA PRO A 26 3.49 -16.13 -14.84
C PRO A 26 4.28 -15.15 -15.73
N ASN A 27 4.05 -15.21 -17.05
CA ASN A 27 4.69 -14.30 -18.00
C ASN A 27 4.19 -12.86 -17.87
N ASP A 28 2.91 -12.66 -17.59
CA ASP A 28 2.32 -11.34 -17.39
C ASP A 28 2.79 -10.70 -16.09
N VAL A 29 2.95 -11.51 -15.03
CA VAL A 29 3.58 -11.07 -13.78
C VAL A 29 5.02 -10.61 -14.05
N LYS A 30 5.81 -11.39 -14.78
CA LYS A 30 7.19 -11.03 -15.14
C LYS A 30 7.24 -9.73 -15.95
N ALA A 31 6.37 -9.57 -16.94
CA ALA A 31 6.27 -8.35 -17.73
C ALA A 31 5.84 -7.13 -16.90
N LEU A 32 4.88 -7.31 -15.98
CA LEU A 32 4.45 -6.26 -15.05
C LEU A 32 5.59 -5.82 -14.13
N LEU A 33 6.31 -6.76 -13.52
CA LEU A 33 7.47 -6.45 -12.67
C LEU A 33 8.58 -5.73 -13.45
N GLY A 34 8.82 -6.11 -14.71
CA GLY A 34 9.74 -5.42 -15.61
C GLY A 34 9.35 -3.95 -15.80
N ARG A 35 8.10 -3.68 -16.18
CA ARG A 35 7.58 -2.31 -16.37
C ARG A 35 7.66 -1.48 -15.09
N ILE A 36 7.38 -2.05 -13.93
CA ILE A 36 7.50 -1.34 -12.63
C ILE A 36 8.97 -0.95 -12.38
N ARG A 37 9.93 -1.84 -12.65
CA ARG A 37 11.37 -1.56 -12.49
C ARG A 37 11.84 -0.46 -13.43
N GLU A 38 11.46 -0.52 -14.71
CA GLU A 38 11.79 0.51 -15.69
C GLU A 38 11.25 1.88 -15.28
N LYS A 39 10.00 1.94 -14.81
CA LYS A 39 9.41 3.19 -14.32
C LYS A 39 10.13 3.75 -13.10
N ARG A 40 10.55 2.89 -12.15
CA ARG A 40 11.34 3.32 -10.98
C ARG A 40 12.74 3.79 -11.37
N ALA A 41 13.37 3.16 -12.37
CA ALA A 41 14.70 3.58 -12.85
C ALA A 41 14.69 5.01 -13.43
N GLY A 42 13.56 5.45 -13.99
CA GLY A 42 13.40 6.81 -14.52
C GLY A 42 13.23 7.92 -13.45
N ALA A 43 13.05 7.57 -12.18
CA ALA A 43 12.90 8.52 -11.07
C ALA A 43 13.63 7.98 -9.83
N PRO A 44 14.98 8.03 -9.81
CA PRO A 44 15.77 7.35 -8.80
C PRO A 44 15.46 7.89 -7.41
N GLN A 45 15.52 9.19 -7.19
CA GLN A 45 15.10 9.78 -5.91
C GLN A 45 13.65 10.23 -6.00
N SER A 46 12.85 9.83 -5.02
CA SER A 46 11.44 10.20 -4.94
C SER A 46 11.08 10.67 -3.55
N GLN A 47 10.19 11.66 -3.49
CA GLN A 47 9.61 12.13 -2.25
C GLN A 47 8.12 12.42 -2.43
N ALA A 48 7.33 12.25 -1.38
CA ALA A 48 5.89 12.45 -1.44
C ALA A 48 5.30 12.73 -0.06
N ASP A 49 4.30 13.60 -0.02
CA ASP A 49 3.38 13.65 1.12
C ASP A 49 2.41 12.47 1.07
N PHE A 50 2.01 11.96 2.23
CA PHE A 50 1.06 10.86 2.34
C PHE A 50 -0.04 11.11 3.38
N GLN A 51 -1.16 10.42 3.18
CA GLN A 51 -2.18 10.16 4.20
C GLN A 51 -2.33 8.65 4.34
N GLU A 52 -2.34 8.15 5.57
CA GLU A 52 -2.46 6.74 5.90
C GLU A 52 -3.69 6.54 6.79
N GLU A 53 -4.51 5.54 6.44
CA GLU A 53 -5.61 5.06 7.25
C GLU A 53 -5.36 3.59 7.61
N LYS A 54 -5.28 3.29 8.91
CA LYS A 54 -5.02 1.94 9.41
C LYS A 54 -6.25 1.39 10.13
N THR A 55 -6.91 0.43 9.51
CA THR A 55 -8.03 -0.30 10.11
C THR A 55 -7.50 -1.48 10.92
N ILE A 56 -7.65 -1.41 12.24
CA ILE A 56 -7.23 -2.48 13.17
C ILE A 56 -8.50 -3.19 13.64
N LYS A 57 -8.57 -4.51 13.49
CA LYS A 57 -9.77 -5.31 13.80
C LYS A 57 -10.34 -5.07 15.21
N LEU A 58 -9.48 -4.73 16.16
CA LEU A 58 -9.84 -4.47 17.57
C LEU A 58 -10.28 -3.02 17.84
N MET A 59 -10.20 -2.12 16.86
CA MET A 59 -10.54 -0.71 17.02
C MET A 59 -11.85 -0.39 16.30
N ASN A 60 -12.67 0.43 16.94
CA ASN A 60 -13.96 0.86 16.39
C ASN A 60 -13.83 1.94 15.30
N ARG A 61 -12.65 2.54 15.16
CA ARG A 61 -12.35 3.56 14.15
C ARG A 61 -10.95 3.34 13.59
N PRO A 62 -10.73 3.63 12.30
CA PRO A 62 -9.40 3.62 11.73
C PRO A 62 -8.47 4.64 12.42
N VAL A 63 -7.18 4.31 12.49
CA VAL A 63 -6.15 5.25 12.91
C VAL A 63 -5.66 5.99 11.69
N THR A 64 -5.85 7.31 11.65
CA THR A 64 -5.38 8.15 10.56
C THR A 64 -4.07 8.84 10.92
N SER A 65 -3.17 8.95 9.95
CA SER A 65 -1.93 9.72 10.06
C SER A 65 -1.56 10.35 8.73
N SER A 66 -0.67 11.33 8.76
CA SER A 66 -0.13 11.96 7.55
C SER A 66 1.35 12.24 7.74
N GLY A 67 2.05 12.51 6.65
CA GLY A 67 3.48 12.70 6.75
C GLY A 67 4.15 12.87 5.41
N HIS A 68 5.48 12.71 5.42
CA HIS A 68 6.31 12.80 4.25
C HIS A 68 7.23 11.59 4.14
N LEU A 69 7.48 11.18 2.90
CA LEU A 69 8.28 10.02 2.52
C LEU A 69 9.41 10.47 1.62
N TRP A 70 10.60 9.94 1.85
CA TRP A 70 11.74 10.01 0.93
C TRP A 70 12.24 8.61 0.66
N PHE A 71 12.60 8.36 -0.59
CA PHE A 71 13.21 7.12 -1.02
C PHE A 71 14.36 7.41 -1.97
N GLU A 72 15.49 6.76 -1.69
CA GLU A 72 16.67 6.72 -2.55
C GLU A 72 17.09 5.25 -2.73
N PRO A 73 17.06 4.71 -3.95
CA PRO A 73 17.53 3.40 -4.29
C PRO A 73 19.00 3.21 -3.90
N PRO A 74 19.41 1.98 -3.56
CA PRO A 74 18.55 0.79 -3.53
C PRO A 74 17.67 0.73 -2.27
N ASN A 75 18.16 1.22 -1.14
CA ASN A 75 17.64 0.83 0.17
C ASN A 75 17.55 1.99 1.18
N LYS A 76 17.78 3.24 0.76
CA LYS A 76 17.69 4.38 1.67
C LYS A 76 16.26 4.90 1.70
N PHE A 77 15.79 5.17 2.91
CA PHE A 77 14.40 5.50 3.14
C PHE A 77 14.28 6.45 4.33
N ARG A 78 13.36 7.40 4.25
CA ARG A 78 12.94 8.20 5.39
C ARG A 78 11.43 8.36 5.36
N ARG A 79 10.79 8.13 6.50
CA ARG A 79 9.37 8.40 6.73
C ARG A 79 9.22 9.22 7.98
N GLU A 80 8.50 10.33 7.85
CA GLU A 80 8.13 11.17 8.97
C GLU A 80 6.61 11.17 9.11
N VAL A 81 6.13 10.74 10.26
CA VAL A 81 4.71 10.72 10.60
C VAL A 81 4.40 11.89 11.53
N LYS A 82 3.32 12.60 11.24
CA LYS A 82 2.77 13.68 12.06
C LYS A 82 1.45 13.24 12.69
N GLY A 83 0.95 14.02 13.65
CA GLY A 83 -0.34 13.81 14.30
C GLY A 83 -0.23 13.18 15.69
N ASN A 84 -1.19 12.33 16.04
CA ASN A 84 -1.35 11.84 17.41
C ASN A 84 -0.24 10.90 17.88
N SER A 85 0.46 10.24 16.95
CA SER A 85 1.58 9.34 17.25
C SER A 85 2.74 9.62 16.29
N PRO A 86 3.47 10.74 16.49
CA PRO A 86 4.55 11.11 15.59
C PRO A 86 5.68 10.09 15.69
N SER A 87 6.36 9.87 14.56
CA SER A 87 7.53 9.01 14.50
C SER A 87 8.41 9.37 13.31
N VAL A 88 9.70 9.05 13.42
CA VAL A 88 10.66 9.19 12.33
C VAL A 88 11.31 7.82 12.11
N THR A 89 11.18 7.30 10.90
CA THR A 89 11.82 6.06 10.48
C THR A 89 12.86 6.36 9.42
N VAL A 90 14.09 5.92 9.61
CA VAL A 90 15.20 6.12 8.67
C VAL A 90 15.87 4.78 8.39
N SER A 91 16.20 4.52 7.13
CA SER A 91 17.11 3.44 6.76
C SER A 91 18.24 3.96 5.88
N ASP A 92 19.45 3.49 6.15
CA ASP A 92 20.64 3.70 5.31
C ASP A 92 20.89 2.52 4.33
N GLY A 93 20.02 1.51 4.37
CA GLY A 93 20.13 0.28 3.60
C GLY A 93 20.83 -0.88 4.29
N GLN A 94 21.39 -0.68 5.48
CA GLN A 94 21.96 -1.72 6.34
C GLN A 94 21.28 -1.77 7.70
N GLN A 95 20.81 -0.62 8.16
CA GLN A 95 20.16 -0.41 9.44
C GLN A 95 18.85 0.33 9.26
N LEU A 96 17.94 0.11 10.20
CA LEU A 96 16.67 0.82 10.32
C LEU A 96 16.60 1.41 11.73
N TRP A 97 16.34 2.71 11.81
CA TRP A 97 16.08 3.41 13.06
C TRP A 97 14.62 3.86 13.10
N MET A 98 13.99 3.69 14.25
CA MET A 98 12.64 4.18 14.51
C MET A 98 12.67 5.04 15.78
N TYR A 99 12.48 6.34 15.62
CA TYR A 99 12.43 7.30 16.71
C TYR A 99 10.99 7.69 17.02
N TYR A 100 10.63 7.66 18.30
CA TYR A 100 9.32 8.02 18.83
C TYR A 100 9.47 9.25 19.74
N PRO A 101 9.25 10.48 19.24
CA PRO A 101 9.49 11.71 19.99
C PRO A 101 8.76 11.79 21.34
N LYS A 102 7.53 11.26 21.41
CA LYS A 102 6.73 11.28 22.65
C LYS A 102 7.29 10.37 23.75
N LEU A 103 8.11 9.40 23.39
CA LEU A 103 8.70 8.43 24.31
C LEU A 103 10.19 8.71 24.56
N GLU A 104 10.77 9.69 23.85
CA GLU A 104 12.21 9.98 23.86
C GLU A 104 13.07 8.73 23.62
N ALA A 105 12.54 7.81 22.81
CA ALA A 105 13.13 6.48 22.60
C ALA A 105 13.35 6.21 21.11
N ALA A 106 14.43 5.48 20.83
CA ALA A 106 14.77 5.01 19.49
C ALA A 106 15.02 3.49 19.50
N GLU A 107 14.46 2.81 18.51
CA GLU A 107 14.72 1.41 18.21
C GLU A 107 15.69 1.32 17.02
N ARG A 108 16.54 0.29 17.01
CA ARG A 108 17.50 0.05 15.93
C ARG A 108 17.49 -1.42 15.52
N TYR A 109 17.44 -1.67 14.22
CA TYR A 109 17.43 -3.00 13.62
C TYR A 109 18.50 -3.10 12.53
N GLN A 110 19.14 -4.27 12.40
CA GLN A 110 19.94 -4.61 11.23
C GLN A 110 19.02 -5.16 10.12
N LEU A 111 19.28 -4.79 8.87
CA LEU A 111 18.61 -5.28 7.68
C LEU A 111 19.53 -6.32 7.01
N GLY A 112 18.98 -7.50 6.73
CA GLY A 112 19.70 -8.66 6.19
C GLY A 112 19.82 -8.67 4.67
#